data_AF-A0A8R7U4D3-F1
#
_entry.id   AF-A0A8R7U4D3-F1
#
_cell.length_a   1.000
_cell.length_b   1.000
_cell.length_c   1.000
_cell.angle_alpha   90.00
_cell.angle_beta   90.00
_cell.angle_gamma   90.00
#
_symmetry.space_group_name_H-M   'P 1'
#
loop_
_entity.id
_entity.type
_entity.pdbx_description
1 polymer ?
#
loop_
_entity_poly.entity_id
_entity_poly.type
_entity_poly.pdbx_seq_one_letter_code
_entity_poly.pdbx_strand_id
1 'polypeptide(L)'
;MAYLVEPSATSERFTVVLLYVPGDAYPGQLTVHFKDESSMDWVDADRGDRHDLPKFTATRKMVAPITIKVEGTYVTRGDVIPVTWSVTAADVIPVGWHGGKTYYAA
;
A
#
# COMPACT_ATOMS: atom_id res chain seq x y z
N MET A 1 -9.41 -5.96 1.37
CA MET A 1 -8.07 -5.55 1.88
C MET A 1 -8.22 -4.59 3.04
N ALA A 2 -7.24 -4.50 3.94
CA ALA A 2 -7.27 -3.57 5.08
C ALA A 2 -5.96 -2.74 5.17
N TYR A 3 -6.10 -1.42 5.29
CA TYR A 3 -5.03 -0.44 5.29
C TYR A 3 -5.10 0.43 6.54
N LEU A 4 -4.11 0.36 7.42
CA LEU A 4 -3.98 1.30 8.53
C LEU A 4 -3.17 2.50 8.05
N VAL A 5 -3.76 3.69 8.08
CA VAL A 5 -2.98 4.91 7.88
C VAL A 5 -2.18 5.18 9.15
N GLU A 6 -0.87 5.41 9.03
CA GLU A 6 -0.02 5.60 10.21
C GLU A 6 -0.49 6.84 11.03
N PRO A 7 -0.47 6.81 12.38
CA PRO A 7 -0.92 7.94 13.20
C PRO A 7 -0.22 9.27 12.88
N SER A 8 1.04 9.21 12.48
CA SER A 8 1.86 10.38 12.09
C SER A 8 1.76 10.72 10.60
N ALA A 9 0.99 9.98 9.80
CA ALA A 9 0.87 10.25 8.38
C ALA A 9 0.25 11.63 8.14
N THR A 10 0.78 12.33 7.14
CA THR A 10 0.24 13.60 6.64
C THR A 10 0.13 13.52 5.12
N SER A 11 -0.49 14.51 4.46
CA SER A 11 -0.46 14.58 3.00
C SER A 11 0.96 14.69 2.43
N GLU A 12 1.90 15.32 3.15
CA GLU A 12 3.29 15.46 2.71
C GLU A 12 4.09 14.16 2.90
N ARG A 13 3.68 13.32 3.85
CA ARG A 13 4.30 12.03 4.14
C ARG A 13 3.20 11.01 4.42
N PHE A 14 2.62 10.50 3.34
CA PHE A 14 1.53 9.54 3.43
C PHE A 14 2.09 8.13 3.64
N THR A 15 1.75 7.50 4.76
CA THR A 15 2.25 6.16 5.12
C THR A 15 1.09 5.25 5.50
N VAL A 16 1.09 4.04 4.94
CA VAL A 16 0.12 2.98 5.29
C VAL A 16 0.81 1.71 5.73
N VAL A 17 0.15 0.98 6.61
CA VAL A 17 0.49 -0.38 7.02
C VAL A 17 -0.54 -1.31 6.39
N LEU A 18 -0.09 -2.31 5.62
CA LEU A 18 -1.00 -3.34 5.10
C LEU A 18 -1.29 -4.34 6.23
N LEU A 19 -2.56 -4.44 6.63
CA LEU A 19 -2.99 -5.38 7.67
C LEU A 19 -3.46 -6.71 7.08
N TYR A 20 -4.02 -6.68 5.87
CA TYR A 20 -4.58 -7.87 5.22
C TYR A 20 -4.69 -7.69 3.71
N VAL A 21 -4.23 -8.70 2.95
CA VAL A 21 -4.44 -8.83 1.51
C VAL A 21 -5.14 -10.18 1.22
N PRO A 22 -6.24 -10.21 0.46
CA PRO A 22 -6.91 -11.46 0.09
C PRO A 22 -5.96 -12.44 -0.62
N GLY A 23 -5.96 -13.71 -0.19
CA GLY A 23 -5.12 -14.76 -0.77
C GLY A 23 -3.86 -15.12 0.03
N ASP A 24 -3.80 -14.74 1.31
CA ASP A 24 -2.68 -14.95 2.25
C ASP A 24 -2.18 -16.41 2.33
N ALA A 25 -1.28 -16.77 1.42
CA ALA A 25 -0.06 -17.47 1.76
C ALA A 25 1.07 -16.45 1.59
N TYR A 26 1.65 -15.96 2.70
CA TYR A 26 2.83 -15.09 2.70
C TYR A 26 4.12 -15.93 2.50
N PRO A 27 4.68 -15.99 1.27
CA PRO A 27 6.13 -16.07 1.15
C PRO A 27 6.64 -15.19 -0.01
N GLY A 28 6.35 -13.88 0.02
CA GLY A 28 6.63 -13.00 -1.11
C GLY A 28 7.10 -11.58 -0.78
N GLN A 29 7.77 -10.96 -1.76
CA GLN A 29 8.03 -9.51 -1.77
C GLN A 29 6.77 -8.80 -2.30
N LEU A 30 6.32 -7.79 -1.54
CA LEU A 30 5.20 -6.92 -1.91
C LEU A 30 5.73 -5.58 -2.43
N THR A 31 5.10 -5.08 -3.48
CA THR A 31 5.26 -3.72 -3.98
C THR A 31 3.91 -3.02 -3.86
N VAL A 32 3.92 -1.78 -3.35
CA VAL A 32 2.70 -0.98 -3.19
C VAL A 32 2.85 0.30 -3.98
N HIS A 33 1.76 0.62 -4.67
CA HIS A 33 1.64 1.79 -5.53
C HIS A 33 0.48 2.64 -5.05
N PHE A 34 0.69 3.95 -5.00
CA PHE A 34 -0.35 4.93 -4.71
C PHE A 34 -0.72 5.73 -5.96
N LYS A 35 -1.99 6.06 -6.10
CA LYS A 35 -2.47 7.02 -7.10
C LYS A 35 -3.47 7.96 -6.43
N ASP A 36 -3.34 9.25 -6.69
CA ASP A 36 -4.27 10.27 -6.23
C ASP A 36 -4.93 11.00 -7.40
N GLU A 37 -5.90 11.86 -7.13
CA GLU A 37 -6.52 12.71 -8.16
C GLU A 37 -5.54 13.72 -8.78
N SER A 38 -4.43 14.01 -8.10
CA SER A 38 -3.45 15.00 -8.59
C SER A 38 -2.56 14.47 -9.72
N SER A 39 -2.49 13.14 -9.91
CA SER A 39 -1.73 12.53 -11.00
C SER A 39 -2.32 11.18 -11.42
N MET A 40 -2.30 10.92 -12.73
CA MET A 40 -2.62 9.60 -13.28
C MET A 40 -1.50 8.57 -13.06
N ASP A 41 -0.31 9.04 -12.66
CA ASP A 41 0.87 8.19 -12.46
C ASP A 41 0.85 7.51 -11.09
N TRP A 42 1.27 6.25 -11.09
CA TRP A 42 1.51 5.48 -9.87
C TRP A 42 2.79 5.94 -9.19
N VAL A 43 2.73 6.02 -7.86
CA VAL A 43 3.85 6.36 -7.00
C VAL A 43 4.26 5.10 -6.24
N ASP A 44 5.48 4.64 -6.47
CA ASP A 44 6.07 3.55 -5.70
C ASP A 44 6.18 3.94 -4.23
N ALA A 45 5.92 2.97 -3.36
CA ALA A 45 6.08 3.15 -1.93
C ALA A 45 7.38 2.52 -1.44
N ASP A 46 8.13 3.28 -0.64
CA ASP A 46 9.29 2.74 0.05
C ASP A 46 8.84 1.77 1.15
N ARG A 47 9.30 0.53 1.08
CA ARG A 47 9.11 -0.46 2.15
C ARG A 47 10.00 -0.05 3.32
N GLY A 48 9.39 0.32 4.45
CA GLY A 48 10.14 0.58 5.68
C GLY A 48 10.81 -0.67 6.24
N ASP A 49 11.90 -0.49 6.99
CA ASP A 49 12.61 -1.58 7.68
C ASP A 49 11.79 -2.20 8.82
N ARG A 50 11.93 -3.53 8.96
CA ARG A 50 11.65 -4.39 10.14
C ARG A 50 10.53 -3.92 11.09
N HIS A 51 9.30 -3.96 10.61
CA HIS A 51 8.12 -4.14 11.47
C HIS A 51 7.44 -5.46 11.14
N ASP A 52 6.74 -6.05 12.13
CA ASP A 52 5.95 -7.28 11.94
C ASP A 52 4.89 -7.14 10.83
N LEU A 53 4.54 -5.91 10.46
CA LEU A 53 3.63 -5.58 9.38
C LEU A 53 4.30 -4.64 8.36
N PRO A 54 4.14 -4.89 7.05
CA PRO A 54 4.82 -4.13 6.02
C PRO A 54 4.24 -2.70 5.90
N LYS A 55 5.13 -1.71 6.04
CA LYS A 55 4.83 -0.28 5.95
C LYS A 55 5.29 0.29 4.62
N PHE A 56 4.48 1.17 4.04
CA PHE A 56 4.67 1.74 2.72
C PHE A 56 4.43 3.25 2.77
N THR A 57 5.45 4.03 2.40
CA THR A 57 5.39 5.50 2.41
C THR A 57 5.44 6.03 0.99
N ALA A 58 4.55 6.95 0.64
CA ALA A 58 4.57 7.63 -0.64
C ALA A 58 5.83 8.49 -0.77
N THR A 59 6.45 8.47 -1.94
CA THR A 59 7.67 9.24 -2.24
C THR A 59 7.40 10.72 -2.55
N ARG A 60 6.12 11.11 -2.64
CA ARG A 60 5.67 12.49 -2.82
C ARG A 60 4.44 12.79 -1.98
N LYS A 61 4.08 14.08 -1.94
CA LYS A 61 2.81 14.55 -1.41
C LYS A 61 1.64 13.85 -2.10
N MET A 62 0.69 13.37 -1.30
CA MET A 62 -0.54 12.71 -1.73
C MET A 62 -1.77 13.58 -1.45
N VAL A 63 -2.68 13.63 -2.42
CA VAL A 63 -3.98 14.28 -2.29
C VAL A 63 -5.07 13.21 -2.22
N ALA A 64 -5.99 13.29 -1.26
CA ALA A 64 -7.09 12.33 -1.22
C ALA A 64 -8.19 12.71 -2.23
N PRO A 65 -8.96 11.74 -2.76
CA PRO A 65 -8.92 10.30 -2.49
C PRO A 65 -7.68 9.58 -3.05
N ILE A 66 -7.25 8.51 -2.37
CA ILE A 66 -6.07 7.72 -2.76
C ILE A 66 -6.50 6.29 -3.09
N THR A 67 -6.16 5.88 -4.31
CA THR A 67 -6.22 4.51 -4.79
C THR A 67 -4.91 3.78 -4.44
N ILE A 68 -5.00 2.55 -3.96
CA ILE A 68 -3.84 1.73 -3.60
C ILE A 68 -3.83 0.47 -4.44
N LYS A 69 -2.73 0.19 -5.14
CA LYS A 69 -2.49 -1.07 -5.84
C LYS A 69 -1.38 -1.84 -5.13
N VAL A 70 -1.61 -3.12 -4.91
CA VAL A 70 -0.65 -4.05 -4.29
C VAL A 70 -0.31 -5.11 -5.31
N GLU A 71 0.98 -5.32 -5.50
CA GLU A 71 1.54 -6.37 -6.36
C GLU A 71 2.36 -7.33 -5.50
N GLY A 72 2.18 -8.63 -5.72
CA GLY A 72 2.87 -9.66 -4.98
C GLY A 72 3.63 -10.62 -5.89
N THR A 73 4.76 -11.07 -5.35
CA THR A 73 5.71 -11.93 -6.06
C THR A 73 5.93 -13.20 -5.27
N TYR A 74 5.66 -14.39 -5.84
CA TYR A 74 6.04 -15.64 -5.20
C TYR A 74 7.57 -15.82 -5.22
N VAL A 75 8.15 -16.10 -4.05
CA VAL A 75 9.57 -16.49 -3.97
C VAL A 75 9.63 -18.01 -3.89
N THR A 76 10.10 -18.64 -4.96
CA THR A 76 10.30 -20.10 -5.00
C THR A 76 11.79 -20.41 -5.15
N ARG A 77 12.39 -21.05 -4.13
CA ARG A 77 13.77 -21.58 -4.15
C ARG A 77 14.84 -20.64 -4.75
N GLY A 78 14.85 -19.39 -4.30
CA GLY A 78 15.91 -18.42 -4.63
C GLY A 78 15.68 -17.60 -5.90
N ASP A 79 14.73 -18.00 -6.74
CA ASP A 79 14.33 -17.22 -7.91
C ASP A 79 13.08 -16.40 -7.58
N VAL A 80 13.18 -15.09 -7.82
CA VAL A 80 12.04 -14.17 -7.78
C VAL A 80 11.36 -14.22 -9.14
N ILE A 81 10.22 -14.91 -9.23
CA ILE A 81 9.41 -14.94 -10.44
C ILE A 81 8.57 -13.66 -10.47
N PRO A 82 8.83 -12.68 -11.36
CA PRO A 82 8.19 -11.36 -11.30
C PRO A 82 6.65 -11.43 -11.35
N VAL A 83 6.02 -10.53 -10.57
CA VAL A 83 4.58 -10.28 -10.32
C VAL A 83 3.62 -11.42 -10.72
N THR A 84 3.13 -12.12 -9.71
CA THR A 84 2.23 -13.27 -9.89
C THR A 84 0.77 -12.95 -9.59
N TRP A 85 0.50 -11.80 -8.95
CA TRP A 85 -0.85 -11.27 -8.75
C TRP A 85 -0.82 -9.76 -8.46
N SER A 86 -1.94 -9.08 -8.72
CA SER A 86 -2.15 -7.68 -8.34
C SER A 86 -3.58 -7.45 -7.89
N VAL A 87 -3.77 -6.56 -6.92
CA VAL A 87 -5.10 -6.12 -6.45
C VAL A 87 -5.12 -4.61 -6.31
N THR A 88 -6.18 -3.97 -6.77
CA THR A 88 -6.36 -2.51 -6.71
C THR A 88 -7.57 -2.16 -5.86
N ALA A 89 -7.35 -1.30 -4.86
CA ALA A 89 -8.36 -0.68 -4.03
C ALA A 89 -8.59 0.76 -4.49
N ALA A 90 -9.63 0.97 -5.30
CA ALA A 90 -10.00 2.30 -5.78
C ALA A 90 -10.47 3.20 -4.61
N ASP A 91 -9.88 4.39 -4.52
CA ASP A 91 -10.27 5.48 -3.60
C ASP A 91 -10.49 5.06 -2.15
N VAL A 92 -9.72 4.06 -1.70
CA VAL A 92 -9.88 3.43 -0.38
C VAL A 92 -9.54 4.37 0.76
N ILE A 93 -8.69 5.37 0.51
CA ILE A 93 -8.41 6.43 1.47
C ILE A 93 -9.22 7.66 1.05
N PRO A 94 -10.29 8.02 1.78
CA PRO A 94 -11.19 9.08 1.38
C PRO A 94 -10.63 10.47 1.70
N VAL A 95 -11.25 11.50 1.14
CA VAL A 95 -11.05 12.89 1.58
C VAL A 95 -11.36 13.01 3.07
N GLY A 96 -10.52 13.72 3.83
CA GLY A 96 -10.67 13.87 5.28
C GLY A 96 -10.29 12.62 6.08
N TRP A 97 -9.44 11.75 5.53
CA TRP A 97 -8.89 10.62 6.28
C TRP A 97 -8.17 11.06 7.56
N HIS A 98 -8.01 10.12 8.50
CA HIS A 98 -7.33 10.37 9.77
C HIS A 98 -6.21 9.35 10.00
N GLY A 99 -5.06 9.83 10.47
CA GLY A 99 -4.00 8.96 10.96
C GLY A 99 -4.50 8.06 12.09
N GLY A 100 -4.06 6.81 12.09
CA GLY A 100 -4.44 5.78 13.06
C GLY A 100 -5.77 5.07 12.73
N LYS A 101 -6.48 5.46 11.67
CA LYS A 101 -7.67 4.73 11.21
C LYS A 101 -7.34 3.65 10.20
N THR A 102 -8.11 2.57 10.26
CA THR A 102 -8.10 1.49 9.27
C THR A 102 -9.20 1.71 8.23
N TYR A 103 -8.82 1.55 6.96
CA TYR A 103 -9.70 1.65 5.80
C TYR A 103 -9.76 0.30 5.09
N TYR A 104 -10.93 -0.04 4.56
CA TYR A 104 -11.21 -1.35 3.99
C TYR A 104 -11.68 -1.20 2.55
N ALA A 105 -11.16 -2.06 1.68
CA ALA A 105 -11.67 -2.24 0.31
C ALA A 105 -12.30 -3.63 0.19
N ALA A 106 -13.45 -3.68 -0.49
CA ALA A 106 -14.16 -4.91 -0.82
C ALA A 106 -13.31 -5.84 -1.70
#